data_AF-A0A6G0YHI6-F1
#
_entry.id   AF-A0A6G0YHI6-F1
#
_cell.length_a   1.000
_cell.length_b   1.000
_cell.length_c   1.000
_cell.angle_alpha   90.00
_cell.angle_beta   90.00
_cell.angle_gamma   90.00
#
_symmetry.space_group_name_H-M   'P 1'
#
loop_
_entity.id
_entity.type
_entity.pdbx_description
1 polymer ?
#
loop_
_entity_poly.entity_id
_entity_poly.type
_entity_poly.pdbx_seq_one_letter_code
_entity_poly.pdbx_strand_id
1 'polypeptide(L)'
;MHITEFKSWKHNKEQATFSKFITDRVMAKINHLKSKQFYYCHRSYSYRKKGSDIREIKSMGTNKIGGVCPSMLKVTILKCDETEKVHVKYWKTHCGHP
;
A
#
# COMPACT_ATOMS: atom_id res chain seq x y z
N MET A 1 11.84 12.58 6.94
CA MET A 1 10.50 12.21 7.42
C MET A 1 10.64 11.11 8.44
N HIS A 2 10.09 11.29 9.64
CA HIS A 2 9.98 10.25 10.66
C HIS A 2 8.78 9.33 10.40
N ILE A 3 8.69 8.21 11.11
CA ILE A 3 7.62 7.21 10.95
C ILE A 3 6.21 7.80 11.21
N THR A 4 6.09 8.74 12.16
CA THR A 4 4.84 9.40 12.53
C THR A 4 4.37 10.35 11.43
N GLU A 5 5.26 11.21 10.95
CA GLU A 5 5.03 12.09 9.80
C GLU A 5 4.63 11.29 8.55
N PHE A 6 5.26 10.14 8.31
CA PHE A 6 4.90 9.25 7.21
C PHE A 6 3.46 8.76 7.32
N LYS A 7 3.02 8.34 8.51
CA LYS A 7 1.65 7.87 8.72
C LYS A 7 0.63 8.98 8.43
N SER A 8 0.87 10.19 8.93
CA SER A 8 0.00 11.35 8.67
C SER A 8 0.00 11.73 7.20
N TRP A 9 1.17 11.78 6.56
CA TRP A 9 1.30 12.07 5.13
C TRP A 9 0.55 11.04 4.27
N LYS A 10 0.74 9.74 4.56
CA LYS A 10 0.05 8.66 3.85
C LYS A 10 -1.46 8.80 4.00
N HIS A 11 -1.93 9.03 5.22
CA HIS A 11 -3.36 9.19 5.50
C HIS A 11 -3.98 10.36 4.72
N ASN A 12 -3.30 11.52 4.68
CA ASN A 12 -3.76 12.68 3.94
C ASN A 12 -3.82 12.40 2.42
N LYS A 13 -2.86 11.66 1.88
CA LYS A 13 -2.89 11.24 0.46
C LYS A 13 -4.02 10.26 0.17
N GLU A 14 -4.28 9.33 1.08
CA GLU A 14 -5.37 8.36 0.96
C GLU A 14 -6.74 9.06 0.97
N GLN A 15 -6.93 10.05 1.84
CA GLN A 15 -8.15 10.87 1.85
C GLN A 15 -8.31 11.66 0.56
N ALA A 16 -7.25 12.35 0.11
CA ALA A 16 -7.31 13.18 -1.10
C ALA A 16 -7.58 12.39 -2.39
N THR A 17 -7.19 11.12 -2.46
CA THR A 17 -7.35 10.27 -3.65
C THR A 17 -8.50 9.27 -3.52
N PHE A 18 -9.24 9.27 -2.40
CA PHE A 18 -10.28 8.27 -2.11
C PHE A 18 -9.80 6.82 -2.32
N SER A 19 -8.51 6.60 -2.04
CA SER A 19 -7.81 5.34 -2.27
C SER A 19 -6.99 4.96 -1.04
N LYS A 20 -6.82 3.67 -0.79
CA LYS A 20 -5.96 3.13 0.27
C LYS A 20 -4.73 2.47 -0.33
N PHE A 21 -3.60 2.58 0.35
CA PHE A 21 -2.35 1.92 0.03
C PHE A 21 -2.09 0.79 1.04
N ILE A 22 -2.15 -0.46 0.56
CA ILE A 22 -2.03 -1.68 1.36
C ILE A 22 -0.76 -2.44 1.02
N THR A 23 -0.23 -3.19 1.98
CA THR A 23 0.93 -4.08 1.78
C THR A 23 0.46 -5.44 1.27
N ASP A 24 1.10 -5.96 0.22
CA ASP A 24 0.90 -7.35 -0.24
C ASP A 24 1.86 -8.34 0.44
N ARG A 25 3.04 -7.84 0.85
CA ARG A 25 4.15 -8.61 1.41
C ARG A 25 4.65 -7.98 2.70
N VAL A 26 5.29 -8.81 3.51
CA VAL A 26 6.04 -8.39 4.69
C VAL A 26 7.22 -7.50 4.26
N MET A 27 7.62 -6.60 5.14
CA MET A 27 8.75 -5.69 4.93
C MET A 27 10.04 -6.47 4.64
N ALA A 28 10.71 -6.11 3.56
CA ALA A 28 11.98 -6.69 3.16
C ALA A 28 13.12 -5.98 3.89
N LYS A 29 13.87 -6.71 4.71
CA LYS A 29 15.14 -6.23 5.28
C LYS A 29 16.21 -6.36 4.21
N ILE A 30 16.82 -5.24 3.81
CA ILE A 30 17.93 -5.23 2.84
C ILE A 30 19.24 -5.49 3.59
N ASN A 31 19.42 -4.82 4.73
CA ASN A 31 20.53 -5.03 5.66
C ASN A 31 20.09 -4.55 7.07
N HIS A 32 20.99 -4.60 8.05
CA HIS A 32 20.69 -4.20 9.44
C HIS A 32 20.15 -2.76 9.56
N LEU A 33 20.59 -1.87 8.68
CA LEU A 33 20.27 -0.44 8.71
C LEU A 33 19.16 -0.04 7.74
N LYS A 34 18.72 -0.92 6.84
CA LYS A 34 17.83 -0.56 5.74
C LYS A 34 16.76 -1.61 5.51
N SER A 35 15.51 -1.14 5.55
CA SER A 35 14.33 -1.93 5.23
C SER A 35 13.51 -1.28 4.12
N LYS A 36 12.74 -2.08 3.40
CA LYS A 36 11.93 -1.63 2.28
C LYS A 36 10.54 -2.26 2.34
N GLN A 37 9.54 -1.43 2.11
CA GLN A 37 8.14 -1.82 2.04
C GLN A 37 7.52 -1.25 0.77
N PHE A 38 6.73 -2.07 0.10
CA PHE A 38 5.85 -1.62 -0.97
C PHE A 38 4.42 -1.56 -0.47
N TYR A 39 3.71 -0.51 -0.89
CA TYR A 39 2.28 -0.40 -0.73
C TYR A 39 1.65 -0.19 -2.10
N TYR A 40 0.60 -0.94 -2.39
CA TYR A 40 -0.13 -0.87 -3.64
C TYR A 40 -1.54 -0.35 -3.39
N CYS A 41 -2.16 0.25 -4.41
CA CYS A 41 -3.57 0.63 -4.30
C CYS A 41 -4.45 -0.58 -3.94
N HIS A 42 -5.34 -0.41 -2.97
CA HIS A 42 -6.27 -1.46 -2.52
C HIS A 42 -7.27 -1.90 -3.60
N ARG A 43 -7.51 -1.08 -4.62
CA ARG A 43 -8.37 -1.43 -5.78
C ARG A 43 -7.61 -2.25 -6.83
N SER A 44 -6.28 -2.34 -6.72
CA SER A 44 -5.44 -3.13 -7.62
C SER A 44 -5.68 -4.63 -7.46
N TYR A 45 -5.43 -5.36 -8.53
CA TYR A 45 -5.59 -6.81 -8.71
C TYR A 45 -7.05 -7.26 -8.68
N SER A 46 -7.24 -8.57 -8.83
CA SER A 46 -8.54 -9.22 -8.71
C SER A 46 -8.81 -9.65 -7.27
N TYR A 47 -10.08 -9.78 -6.93
CA TYR A 47 -10.47 -10.41 -5.67
C TYR A 47 -10.03 -11.87 -5.65
N ARG A 48 -9.37 -12.27 -4.56
CA ARG A 48 -9.06 -13.67 -4.28
C ARG A 48 -10.04 -14.16 -3.22
N LYS A 49 -10.88 -15.13 -3.60
CA LYS A 49 -11.75 -15.84 -2.64
C LYS A 49 -10.90 -16.43 -1.51
N LYS A 50 -11.40 -16.35 -0.28
CA LYS A 50 -10.79 -16.96 0.91
C LYS A 50 -11.90 -17.64 1.72
N GLY A 51 -11.64 -18.85 2.21
CA GLY A 51 -12.60 -19.66 2.98
C GLY A 51 -13.16 -20.85 2.21
N SER A 52 -14.12 -21.55 2.80
CA SER A 52 -14.74 -22.79 2.30
C SER A 52 -15.96 -22.56 1.37
N ASP A 53 -16.12 -21.34 0.83
CA ASP A 53 -17.22 -20.96 -0.09
C ASP A 53 -18.65 -21.20 0.44
N ILE A 54 -18.82 -21.27 1.78
CA ILE A 54 -20.13 -21.47 2.45
C ILE A 54 -21.07 -20.27 2.22
N ARG A 55 -20.52 -19.11 1.88
CA ARG A 55 -21.29 -17.88 1.60
C ARG A 55 -21.00 -17.43 0.19
N GLU A 56 -22.06 -17.10 -0.54
CA GLU A 56 -21.95 -16.48 -1.86
C GLU A 56 -21.27 -15.10 -1.77
N ILE A 57 -20.66 -14.68 -2.89
CA ILE A 57 -20.13 -13.33 -3.02
C ILE A 57 -21.30 -12.35 -2.91
N LYS A 58 -21.11 -11.28 -2.13
CA LYS A 58 -22.10 -10.19 -2.03
C LYS A 58 -22.47 -9.69 -3.42
N SER A 59 -23.74 -9.37 -3.66
CA SER A 59 -24.23 -8.84 -4.94
C SER A 59 -23.46 -7.62 -5.46
N MET A 60 -23.01 -6.74 -4.55
CA MET A 60 -22.18 -5.57 -4.84
C MET A 60 -20.72 -5.91 -5.21
N GLY A 61 -20.32 -7.17 -5.14
CA GLY A 61 -19.00 -7.64 -5.54
C GLY A 61 -17.85 -7.06 -4.71
N THR A 62 -16.75 -6.74 -5.39
CA THR A 62 -15.48 -6.30 -4.81
C THR A 62 -15.08 -4.94 -5.37
N ASN A 63 -14.41 -4.10 -4.58
CA ASN A 63 -13.86 -2.81 -5.03
C ASN A 63 -12.56 -2.96 -5.87
N LYS A 64 -12.27 -4.18 -6.32
CA LYS A 64 -11.10 -4.55 -7.11
C LYS A 64 -11.38 -4.33 -8.59
N ILE A 65 -10.47 -3.69 -9.31
CA ILE A 65 -10.64 -3.36 -10.74
C ILE A 65 -10.37 -4.54 -11.69
N GLY A 66 -9.97 -5.70 -11.17
CA GLY A 66 -9.65 -6.88 -11.99
C GLY A 66 -8.33 -6.77 -12.77
N GLY A 67 -7.54 -5.73 -12.54
CA GLY A 67 -6.28 -5.43 -13.21
C GLY A 67 -5.29 -4.72 -12.29
N VAL A 68 -4.08 -4.46 -12.78
CA VAL A 68 -3.02 -3.83 -11.97
C VAL A 68 -3.15 -2.31 -12.03
N CYS A 69 -3.37 -1.67 -10.88
CA CYS A 69 -3.22 -0.23 -10.74
C CYS A 69 -1.73 0.12 -10.53
N PRO A 70 -1.14 1.04 -11.32
CA PRO A 70 0.27 1.44 -11.18
C PRO A 70 0.53 2.33 -9.97
N SER A 71 -0.52 2.86 -9.32
CA SER A 71 -0.38 3.71 -8.13
C SER A 71 0.17 2.91 -6.95
N MET A 72 1.35 3.32 -6.48
CA MET A 72 2.06 2.62 -5.41
C MET A 72 2.99 3.55 -4.63
N LEU A 73 3.36 3.10 -3.43
CA LEU A 73 4.37 3.71 -2.58
C LEU A 73 5.53 2.71 -2.40
N LYS A 74 6.75 3.16 -2.68
CA LYS A 74 7.97 2.47 -2.27
C LYS A 74 8.56 3.22 -1.09
N VAL A 75 8.45 2.62 0.08
CA VAL A 75 8.93 3.16 1.34
C VAL A 75 10.24 2.48 1.69
N THR A 76 11.26 3.28 1.97
CA THR A 76 12.57 2.82 2.44
C THR A 76 12.79 3.41 3.82
N ILE A 77 13.01 2.55 4.81
CA ILE A 77 13.30 2.95 6.18
C ILE A 77 14.79 2.76 6.41
N LEU A 78 15.45 3.83 6.80
CA LEU A 78 16.86 3.86 7.17
C LEU A 78 16.94 4.03 8.69
N LYS A 79 17.58 3.09 9.36
CA LYS A 79 17.97 3.22 10.76
C LYS A 79 19.32 3.93 10.79
N CYS A 80 19.33 5.14 11.31
CA CYS A 80 20.54 5.79 11.79
C CYS A 80 20.56 5.61 13.31
N ASP A 81 21.74 5.58 13.93
CA ASP A 81 21.97 5.06 15.29
C ASP A 81 20.92 5.48 16.34
N GLU A 82 20.42 6.72 16.28
CA GLU A 82 19.39 7.23 17.20
C GLU A 82 18.04 7.56 16.54
N THR A 83 17.93 7.51 15.21
CA THR A 83 16.72 7.96 14.49
C THR A 83 16.38 7.12 13.26
N GLU A 84 15.09 6.85 13.08
CA GLU A 84 14.56 6.23 11.86
C GLU A 84 14.14 7.30 10.84
N LYS A 85 14.78 7.29 9.67
CA LYS A 85 14.44 8.14 8.53
C LYS A 85 13.67 7.35 7.49
N VAL A 86 12.53 7.89 7.07
CA VAL A 86 11.66 7.32 6.03
C VAL A 86 11.84 8.08 4.73
N HIS A 87 12.13 7.36 3.66
CA HIS A 87 12.17 7.86 2.29
C HIS A 87 11.05 7.21 1.48
N VAL A 88 10.26 8.02 0.77
CA VAL A 88 9.10 7.54 0.02
C VAL A 88 9.21 7.95 -1.43
N LYS A 89 9.10 6.98 -2.33
CA LYS A 89 8.81 7.22 -3.75
C LYS A 89 7.34 6.92 -3.99
N TYR A 90 6.63 7.92 -4.50
CA TYR A 90 5.20 7.85 -4.76
C TYR A 90 4.91 7.92 -6.25
N TRP A 91 4.27 6.88 -6.77
CA TRP A 91 3.68 6.88 -8.10
C TRP A 91 2.19 7.17 -7.93
N LYS A 92 1.76 8.37 -8.34
CA LYS A 92 0.40 8.87 -8.11
C LYS A 92 -0.65 8.40 -9.12
N THR A 93 -0.21 7.86 -10.25
CA THR A 93 -1.10 7.57 -11.38
C THR A 93 -1.98 6.37 -11.07
N HIS A 94 -3.30 6.59 -11.04
CA HIS A 94 -4.30 5.53 -11.00
C HIS A 94 -4.82 5.25 -12.41
N CYS A 95 -5.04 3.97 -12.73
CA CYS A 95 -5.59 3.54 -14.02
C CYS A 95 -6.82 2.68 -13.77
N GLY A 96 -7.92 2.96 -14.47
CA GLY A 96 -9.18 2.22 -14.34
C GLY A 96 -9.97 2.52 -13.07
N HIS A 97 -9.54 3.49 -12.25
CA HIS A 97 -10.31 3.99 -11.10
C HIS A 97 -9.80 5.37 -10.63
N PRO A 98 -10.60 6.10 -9.83
CA PRO A 98 -10.19 7.35 -9.18
C PRO A 98 -9.02 7.18 -8.20
#